data_AF-A0A5J5FCW0-F1
#
_entry.id   AF-A0A5J5FCW0-F1
#
_cell.length_a   1.000
_cell.length_b   1.000
_cell.length_c   1.000
_cell.angle_alpha   90.00
_cell.angle_beta   90.00
_cell.angle_gamma   90.00
#
_symmetry.space_group_name_H-M   'P 1'
#
loop_
_entity.id
_entity.type
_entity.pdbx_description
1 polymer ?
#
loop_
_entity_poly.entity_id
_entity_poly.type
_entity_poly.pdbx_seq_one_letter_code
_entity_poly.pdbx_strand_id
1 'polypeptide(L)'
;MRYSKRMGQVFLQSRRIAEYEVDLLGVPGTVLEIGPGHGVLTKILIDRGFEVTAVEKDRYIFQELQPIRSRNLNLINMDFLDMAPGSYDYIIGNIPYSISSPIIFKLYEFEFQRSVIMVQKEFAEKIAYPNDMSRLHVNAHVRYSVELKRYVSRRNFNPQPEVDSAILVLEKKKYEEPYPMDFLDSVLIQMFSKKRKKLSNIFDICPEDLADKRPSNLTVSEILGLARLLFDSGFSARR
;
A
#
# COMPACT_ATOMS: atom_id res chain seq x y z
N MET A 1 -11.38 -24.47 17.93
CA MET A 1 -10.57 -23.22 17.88
C MET A 1 -11.20 -22.27 16.88
N ARG A 2 -11.81 -21.19 17.34
CA ARG A 2 -12.36 -20.16 16.46
C ARG A 2 -11.22 -19.22 16.09
N TYR A 3 -10.60 -19.46 14.93
CA TYR A 3 -9.91 -18.39 14.22
C TYR A 3 -10.82 -17.16 14.25
N SER A 4 -10.24 -16.00 14.53
CA SER A 4 -10.92 -14.72 14.48
C SER A 4 -11.43 -14.46 13.06
N LYS A 5 -12.57 -15.07 12.68
CA LYS A 5 -13.37 -14.68 11.50
C LYS A 5 -13.67 -13.17 11.50
N ARG A 6 -13.49 -12.50 12.65
CA ARG A 6 -13.65 -11.06 12.84
C ARG A 6 -12.56 -10.21 12.18
N MET A 7 -11.40 -10.76 11.84
CA MET A 7 -10.31 -9.99 11.20
C MET A 7 -10.13 -10.23 9.70
N GLY A 8 -10.88 -11.17 9.09
CA GLY A 8 -10.79 -11.44 7.65
C GLY A 8 -9.42 -11.94 7.18
N GLN A 9 -8.62 -12.52 8.07
CA GLN A 9 -7.28 -13.03 7.76
C GLN A 9 -7.36 -14.27 6.86
N VAL A 10 -6.53 -14.27 5.81
CA VAL A 10 -6.31 -15.41 4.92
C VAL A 10 -4.81 -15.67 4.83
N PHE A 11 -4.40 -16.92 4.98
CA PHE A 11 -2.97 -17.27 5.04
C PHE A 11 -2.53 -17.90 3.73
N LEU A 12 -1.48 -17.35 3.12
CA LEU A 12 -0.84 -17.93 1.95
C LEU A 12 -0.21 -19.28 2.34
N GLN A 13 -0.60 -20.35 1.65
CA GLN A 13 -0.04 -21.70 1.84
C GLN A 13 1.01 -22.05 0.78
N SER A 14 1.04 -21.33 -0.33
CA SER A 14 1.88 -21.63 -1.48
C SER A 14 3.31 -21.15 -1.27
N ARG A 15 4.20 -22.06 -0.87
CA ARG A 15 5.64 -21.77 -0.71
C ARG A 15 6.25 -21.16 -1.99
N ARG A 16 5.88 -21.65 -3.17
CA ARG A 16 6.39 -21.13 -4.45
C ARG A 16 6.03 -19.66 -4.68
N ILE A 17 4.86 -19.22 -4.21
CA ILE A 17 4.46 -17.81 -4.34
C ILE A 17 5.23 -16.97 -3.33
N ALA A 18 5.37 -17.44 -2.09
CA ALA A 18 6.18 -16.76 -1.09
C ALA A 18 7.66 -16.63 -1.50
N GLU A 19 8.24 -17.66 -2.11
CA GLU A 19 9.60 -17.62 -2.67
C GLU A 19 9.72 -16.55 -3.77
N TYR A 20 8.72 -16.48 -4.66
CA TYR A 20 8.65 -15.44 -5.70
C TYR A 20 8.54 -14.03 -5.11
N GLU A 21 7.75 -13.83 -4.05
CA GLU A 21 7.65 -12.53 -3.37
C GLU A 21 9.00 -12.10 -2.78
N VAL A 22 9.74 -13.04 -2.16
CA VAL A 22 11.08 -12.76 -1.63
C VAL A 22 12.10 -12.54 -2.74
N ASP A 23 11.99 -13.22 -3.89
CA ASP A 23 12.84 -12.98 -5.08
C ASP A 23 12.73 -11.53 -5.58
N LEU A 24 11.54 -10.91 -5.46
CA LEU A 24 11.31 -9.53 -5.91
C LEU A 24 12.04 -8.48 -5.04
N LEU A 25 12.44 -8.83 -3.81
CA LEU A 25 13.25 -7.96 -2.96
C LEU A 25 14.67 -7.78 -3.51
N GLY A 26 15.21 -8.82 -4.15
CA GLY A 26 16.56 -8.82 -4.69
C GLY A 26 17.58 -9.40 -3.71
N VAL A 27 18.60 -8.63 -3.37
CA VAL A 27 19.69 -9.08 -2.47
C VAL A 27 19.29 -8.96 -1.00
N PRO A 28 19.87 -9.77 -0.10
CA PRO A 28 19.57 -9.69 1.33
C PRO A 28 19.94 -8.33 1.94
N GLY A 29 19.07 -7.85 2.82
CA GLY A 29 19.21 -6.62 3.60
C GLY A 29 18.26 -6.62 4.79
N THR A 30 17.99 -5.45 5.35
CA THR A 30 16.98 -5.28 6.40
C THR A 30 15.56 -5.31 5.81
N VAL A 31 14.68 -6.10 6.38
CA VAL A 31 13.30 -6.26 5.89
C VAL A 31 12.29 -6.16 7.01
N LEU A 32 11.26 -5.34 6.79
CA LEU A 32 10.07 -5.30 7.63
C LEU A 32 8.99 -6.19 7.01
N GLU A 33 8.60 -7.25 7.72
CA GLU A 33 7.47 -8.11 7.35
C GLU A 33 6.20 -7.68 8.10
N ILE A 34 5.17 -7.28 7.35
CA ILE A 34 3.86 -6.88 7.89
C ILE A 34 2.94 -8.10 7.89
N GLY A 35 2.49 -8.53 9.06
CA GLY A 35 1.55 -9.64 9.20
C GLY A 35 2.15 -10.99 8.75
N PRO A 36 3.17 -11.51 9.45
CA PRO A 36 3.86 -12.76 9.10
C PRO A 36 2.93 -14.00 9.08
N GLY A 37 1.77 -13.96 9.73
CA GLY A 37 0.86 -15.10 9.81
C GLY A 37 1.55 -16.31 10.43
N HIS A 38 1.46 -17.47 9.78
CA HIS A 38 2.16 -18.69 10.24
C HIS A 38 3.67 -18.73 9.87
N GLY A 39 4.24 -17.61 9.41
CA GLY A 39 5.68 -17.44 9.19
C GLY A 39 6.21 -18.05 7.90
N VAL A 40 5.37 -18.15 6.85
CA VAL A 40 5.80 -18.71 5.55
C VAL A 40 6.85 -17.82 4.90
N LEU A 41 6.59 -16.51 4.80
CA LEU A 41 7.54 -15.53 4.30
C LEU A 41 8.73 -15.37 5.26
N THR A 42 8.46 -15.22 6.56
CA THR A 42 9.49 -15.14 7.62
C THR A 42 10.60 -16.19 7.47
N LYS A 43 10.23 -17.47 7.30
CA LYS A 43 11.21 -18.57 7.17
C LYS A 43 12.07 -18.43 5.92
N ILE A 44 11.46 -18.09 4.79
CA ILE A 44 12.17 -17.91 3.51
C ILE A 44 13.13 -16.72 3.58
N LEU A 45 12.71 -15.61 4.20
CA LEU A 45 13.55 -14.43 4.41
C LEU A 45 14.79 -14.78 5.25
N ILE A 46 14.60 -15.49 6.36
CA ILE A 46 15.69 -15.95 7.23
C ILE A 46 16.63 -16.88 6.47
N ASP A 47 16.09 -17.88 5.76
CA ASP A 47 16.88 -18.86 4.99
C ASP A 47 17.73 -18.19 3.90
N ARG A 48 17.28 -17.04 3.39
CA ARG A 48 17.99 -16.23 2.40
C ARG A 48 18.91 -15.17 3.00
N GLY A 49 19.03 -15.10 4.32
CA GLY A 49 19.96 -14.22 5.02
C GLY A 49 19.51 -12.78 5.20
N PHE A 50 18.20 -12.50 5.11
CA PHE A 50 17.67 -11.18 5.45
C PHE A 50 17.69 -10.96 6.98
N GLU A 51 17.84 -9.70 7.39
CA GLU A 51 17.63 -9.25 8.77
C GLU A 51 16.16 -8.85 8.93
N VAL A 52 15.37 -9.75 9.53
CA VAL A 52 13.90 -9.67 9.53
C VAL A 52 13.39 -9.01 10.80
N THR A 53 12.63 -7.93 10.65
CA THR A 53 11.68 -7.47 11.67
C THR A 53 10.28 -7.85 11.23
N ALA A 54 9.57 -8.67 12.00
CA ALA A 54 8.21 -9.07 11.67
C ALA A 54 7.21 -8.56 12.71
N VAL A 55 6.16 -7.89 12.23
CA VAL A 55 5.15 -7.21 13.06
C VAL A 55 3.82 -7.91 12.90
N GLU A 56 3.32 -8.48 14.01
CA GLU A 56 2.03 -9.18 14.05
C GLU A 56 1.12 -8.58 15.10
N LYS A 57 -0.10 -8.19 14.70
CA LYS A 57 -1.10 -7.61 15.60
C LYS A 57 -1.79 -8.69 16.43
N ASP A 58 -2.10 -9.83 15.82
CA ASP A 58 -2.79 -10.92 16.49
C ASP A 58 -1.86 -11.60 17.49
N ARG A 59 -2.17 -11.42 18.78
CA ARG A 59 -1.36 -11.97 19.86
C ARG A 59 -1.23 -13.49 19.81
N TYR A 60 -2.24 -14.22 19.32
CA TYR A 60 -2.15 -15.68 19.23
C TYR A 60 -1.19 -16.11 18.12
N ILE A 61 -1.32 -15.51 16.93
CA ILE A 61 -0.40 -15.76 15.80
C ILE A 61 1.03 -15.38 16.19
N PHE A 62 1.21 -14.24 16.86
CA PHE A 62 2.51 -13.82 17.38
C PHE A 62 3.13 -14.88 18.31
N GLN A 63 2.34 -15.54 19.16
CA GLN A 63 2.83 -16.63 20.02
C GLN A 63 3.19 -17.89 19.22
N GLU A 64 2.46 -18.19 18.14
CA GLU A 64 2.79 -19.31 17.23
C GLU A 64 4.12 -19.10 16.49
N LEU A 65 4.57 -17.86 16.34
CA LEU A 65 5.85 -17.52 15.70
C LEU A 65 7.06 -17.63 16.64
N GLN A 66 6.86 -17.57 17.96
CA GLN A 66 7.95 -17.63 18.97
C GLN A 66 8.90 -18.84 18.85
N PRO A 67 8.45 -20.03 18.41
CA PRO A 67 9.35 -21.17 18.16
C PRO A 67 10.33 -20.95 17.00
N ILE A 68 10.06 -20.02 16.08
CA ILE A 68 11.00 -19.64 15.01
C ILE A 68 12.13 -18.85 15.66
N ARG A 69 13.21 -19.53 16.04
CA ARG A 69 14.39 -18.90 16.63
C ARG A 69 15.47 -18.71 15.58
N SER A 70 15.77 -17.46 15.26
CA SER A 70 16.90 -17.06 14.43
C SER A 70 17.55 -15.83 15.04
N ARG A 71 18.87 -15.67 14.84
CA ARG A 71 19.58 -14.45 15.24
C ARG A 71 19.18 -13.25 14.41
N ASN A 72 18.66 -13.51 13.20
CA ASN A 72 18.30 -12.51 12.21
C ASN A 72 16.79 -12.24 12.21
N LEU A 73 16.10 -12.51 13.34
CA LEU A 73 14.66 -12.31 13.48
C LEU A 73 14.35 -11.51 14.74
N ASN A 74 13.64 -10.40 14.54
CA ASN A 74 13.03 -9.59 15.58
C ASN A 74 11.49 -9.66 15.42
N LEU A 75 10.80 -10.23 16.42
CA LEU A 75 9.34 -10.35 16.43
C LEU A 75 8.72 -9.26 17.32
N ILE A 76 7.76 -8.51 16.78
CA ILE A 76 7.04 -7.44 17.49
C ILE A 76 5.54 -7.71 17.48
N ASN A 77 4.90 -7.71 18.66
CA ASN A 77 3.44 -7.80 18.77
C ASN A 77 2.82 -6.39 18.78
N MET A 78 2.45 -5.88 17.61
CA MET A 78 1.94 -4.51 17.42
C MET A 78 1.07 -4.44 16.16
N ASP A 79 0.13 -3.49 16.11
CA ASP A 79 -0.49 -3.10 14.84
C ASP A 79 0.51 -2.25 14.03
N PHE A 80 0.81 -2.66 12.79
CA PHE A 80 1.67 -1.87 11.92
C PHE A 80 1.16 -0.43 11.71
N LEU A 81 -0.16 -0.20 11.75
CA LEU A 81 -0.71 1.15 11.62
C LEU A 81 -0.35 2.05 12.82
N ASP A 82 -0.09 1.46 13.99
CA ASP A 82 0.34 2.16 15.20
C ASP A 82 1.87 2.20 15.35
N MET A 83 2.60 1.51 14.48
CA MET A 83 4.06 1.45 14.52
C MET A 83 4.69 2.79 14.15
N ALA A 84 5.68 3.20 14.94
CA ALA A 84 6.50 4.36 14.61
C ALA A 84 7.30 4.11 13.32
N PRO A 85 7.43 5.11 12.44
CA PRO A 85 8.22 4.95 11.22
C PRO A 85 9.69 4.61 11.50
N GLY A 86 10.26 3.77 10.65
CA GLY A 86 11.65 3.33 10.70
C GLY A 86 12.28 3.24 9.31
N SER A 87 13.54 2.83 9.27
CA SER A 87 14.30 2.63 8.03
C SER A 87 14.56 1.14 7.81
N TYR A 88 14.20 0.65 6.64
CA TYR A 88 14.43 -0.72 6.18
C TYR A 88 14.82 -0.69 4.72
N ASP A 89 15.65 -1.62 4.23
CA ASP A 89 15.87 -1.73 2.79
C ASP A 89 14.57 -2.12 2.08
N TYR A 90 13.81 -3.02 2.73
CA TYR A 90 12.62 -3.64 2.19
C TYR A 90 11.42 -3.66 3.13
N ILE A 91 10.22 -3.63 2.56
CA ILE A 91 8.98 -3.92 3.28
C ILE A 91 8.17 -4.98 2.53
N ILE A 92 7.80 -6.07 3.18
CA ILE A 92 7.06 -7.18 2.57
C ILE A 92 5.83 -7.55 3.40
N GLY A 93 4.74 -7.97 2.77
CA GLY A 93 3.59 -8.45 3.54
C GLY A 93 2.36 -8.83 2.75
N ASN A 94 1.61 -9.78 3.30
CA ASN A 94 0.33 -10.24 2.77
C ASN A 94 -0.80 -9.52 3.47
N ILE A 95 -1.19 -8.37 2.91
CA ILE A 95 -1.98 -7.37 3.60
C ILE A 95 -3.45 -7.80 3.71
N PRO A 96 -4.03 -7.80 4.93
CA PRO A 96 -5.47 -8.03 5.10
C PRO A 96 -6.28 -6.98 4.34
N TYR A 97 -7.32 -7.46 3.65
CA TYR A 97 -8.04 -6.67 2.64
C TYR A 97 -8.73 -5.42 3.20
N SER A 98 -9.15 -5.46 4.46
CA SER A 98 -9.82 -4.35 5.15
C SER A 98 -8.88 -3.17 5.44
N ILE A 99 -7.57 -3.39 5.46
CA ILE A 99 -6.58 -2.37 5.82
C ILE A 99 -5.64 -1.98 4.67
N SER A 100 -5.83 -2.52 3.45
CA SER A 100 -4.94 -2.24 2.32
C SER A 100 -4.76 -0.75 2.02
N SER A 101 -5.84 0.06 2.08
CA SER A 101 -5.72 1.51 1.86
C SER A 101 -4.86 2.18 2.95
N PRO A 102 -5.20 2.08 4.26
CA PRO A 102 -4.33 2.59 5.32
C PRO A 102 -2.86 2.17 5.21
N ILE A 103 -2.59 0.91 4.86
CA ILE A 103 -1.21 0.42 4.70
C ILE A 103 -0.47 1.17 3.59
N ILE A 104 -1.07 1.35 2.41
CA ILE A 104 -0.44 2.10 1.30
C ILE A 104 -0.03 3.52 1.72
N PHE A 105 -0.86 4.20 2.53
CA PHE A 105 -0.51 5.53 3.04
C PHE A 105 0.57 5.47 4.12
N LYS A 106 0.42 4.58 5.10
CA LYS A 106 1.34 4.41 6.23
C LYS A 106 2.75 4.03 5.77
N LEU A 107 2.87 3.20 4.74
CA LEU A 107 4.16 2.82 4.16
C LEU A 107 5.02 4.05 3.82
N TYR A 108 4.41 5.14 3.35
CA TYR A 108 5.16 6.32 2.89
C TYR A 108 5.89 7.04 4.02
N GLU A 109 5.44 6.85 5.26
CA GLU A 109 6.09 7.39 6.44
C GLU A 109 7.43 6.69 6.73
N PHE A 110 7.60 5.44 6.28
CA PHE A 110 8.84 4.66 6.46
C PHE A 110 9.86 4.99 5.36
N GLU A 111 11.14 4.86 5.68
CA GLU A 111 12.21 4.91 4.69
C GLU A 111 12.47 3.49 4.18
N PHE A 112 12.32 3.31 2.87
CA PHE A 112 12.57 2.05 2.19
C PHE A 112 12.83 2.23 0.69
N GLN A 113 13.55 1.27 0.10
CA GLN A 113 13.85 1.28 -1.33
C GLN A 113 12.73 0.60 -2.12
N ARG A 114 12.32 -0.58 -1.66
CA ARG A 114 11.31 -1.40 -2.35
C ARG A 114 10.39 -2.09 -1.38
N SER A 115 9.10 -2.10 -1.70
CA SER A 115 8.10 -2.88 -1.00
C SER A 115 7.44 -3.90 -1.93
N VAL A 116 7.21 -5.11 -1.42
CA VAL A 116 6.48 -6.19 -2.11
C VAL A 116 5.27 -6.54 -1.26
N ILE A 117 4.08 -6.20 -1.72
CA ILE A 117 2.86 -6.48 -0.97
C ILE A 117 1.86 -7.27 -1.79
N MET A 118 1.16 -8.17 -1.13
CA MET A 118 0.01 -8.85 -1.71
C MET A 118 -1.29 -8.25 -1.17
N VAL A 119 -2.20 -7.89 -2.08
CA VAL A 119 -3.50 -7.28 -1.80
C VAL A 119 -4.58 -7.92 -2.67
N GLN A 120 -5.85 -7.58 -2.48
CA GLN A 120 -6.92 -8.06 -3.39
C GLN A 120 -6.66 -7.62 -4.82
N LYS A 121 -7.03 -8.48 -5.78
CA LYS A 121 -6.89 -8.19 -7.21
C LYS A 121 -7.51 -6.85 -7.61
N GLU A 122 -8.77 -6.61 -7.28
CA GLU A 122 -9.46 -5.36 -7.65
C GLU A 122 -8.81 -4.12 -7.02
N PHE A 123 -8.29 -4.27 -5.80
CA PHE A 123 -7.57 -3.19 -5.13
C PHE A 123 -6.25 -2.89 -5.84
N ALA A 124 -5.48 -3.92 -6.20
CA ALA A 124 -4.25 -3.76 -6.99
C ALA A 124 -4.52 -3.14 -8.36
N GLU A 125 -5.54 -3.62 -9.07
CA GLU A 125 -5.95 -3.09 -10.37
C GLU A 125 -6.35 -1.62 -10.26
N LYS A 126 -7.09 -1.23 -9.21
CA LYS A 126 -7.45 0.17 -8.97
C LYS A 126 -6.24 1.10 -8.79
N ILE A 127 -5.12 0.58 -8.29
CA ILE A 127 -3.87 1.34 -8.15
C ILE A 127 -3.07 1.29 -9.47
N ALA A 128 -2.88 0.10 -10.06
CA ALA A 128 -1.99 -0.08 -11.21
C ALA A 128 -2.64 0.35 -12.55
N TYR A 129 -3.92 0.04 -12.75
CA TYR A 129 -4.65 0.21 -14.01
C TYR A 129 -6.05 0.80 -13.73
N PRO A 130 -6.14 2.11 -13.43
CA PRO A 130 -7.42 2.71 -13.10
C PRO A 130 -8.35 2.71 -14.31
N ASN A 131 -9.53 2.09 -14.19
CA ASN A 131 -10.61 2.28 -15.16
C ASN A 131 -11.12 3.74 -15.14
N ASP A 132 -11.24 4.29 -13.93
CA ASP A 132 -11.52 5.71 -13.66
C ASP A 132 -10.44 6.24 -12.72
N MET A 133 -10.04 7.50 -12.92
CA MET A 133 -9.14 8.16 -11.99
C MET A 133 -9.74 8.16 -10.58
N SER A 134 -8.92 7.86 -9.57
CA SER A 134 -9.37 7.76 -8.18
C SER A 134 -8.35 8.36 -7.22
N ARG A 135 -8.82 8.85 -6.08
CA ARG A 135 -7.97 9.37 -5.00
C ARG A 135 -6.84 8.40 -4.65
N LEU A 136 -7.15 7.10 -4.55
CA LEU A 136 -6.15 6.07 -4.20
C LEU A 136 -5.08 5.94 -5.28
N HIS A 137 -5.47 5.91 -6.55
CA HIS A 137 -4.53 5.84 -7.67
C HIS A 137 -3.57 7.03 -7.67
N VAL A 138 -4.10 8.26 -7.61
CA VAL A 138 -3.28 9.47 -7.60
C VAL A 138 -2.32 9.46 -6.41
N ASN A 139 -2.83 9.16 -5.21
CA ASN A 139 -2.01 9.12 -4.01
C ASN A 139 -0.86 8.12 -4.08
N ALA A 140 -1.13 6.94 -4.64
CA ALA A 140 -0.11 5.91 -4.82
C ALA A 140 0.94 6.32 -5.86
N HIS A 141 0.54 6.84 -7.02
CA HIS A 141 1.49 7.21 -8.09
C HIS A 141 2.29 8.49 -7.83
N VAL A 142 1.79 9.35 -6.94
CA VAL A 142 2.58 10.48 -6.41
C VAL A 142 3.67 9.98 -5.46
N ARG A 143 3.35 8.97 -4.64
CA ARG A 143 4.23 8.45 -3.59
C ARG A 143 5.16 7.32 -4.04
N TYR A 144 4.78 6.57 -5.06
CA TYR A 144 5.46 5.33 -5.46
C TYR A 144 5.51 5.18 -6.98
N SER A 145 6.58 4.52 -7.45
CA SER A 145 6.51 3.74 -8.69
C SER A 145 5.75 2.46 -8.39
N VAL A 146 4.71 2.14 -9.16
CA VAL A 146 3.82 1.01 -8.90
C VAL A 146 3.90 0.01 -10.04
N GLU A 147 4.21 -1.24 -9.71
CA GLU A 147 4.21 -2.34 -10.66
C GLU A 147 3.33 -3.51 -10.18
N LEU A 148 2.38 -3.93 -11.01
CA LEU A 148 1.64 -5.18 -10.79
C LEU A 148 2.43 -6.34 -11.39
N LYS A 149 3.00 -7.19 -10.52
CA LYS A 149 3.89 -8.27 -10.97
C LYS A 149 3.12 -9.54 -11.34
N ARG A 150 2.13 -9.91 -10.54
CA ARG A 150 1.47 -11.22 -10.68
C ARG A 150 0.09 -11.28 -10.01
N TYR A 151 -0.86 -11.94 -10.67
CA TYR A 151 -2.10 -12.40 -10.05
C TYR A 151 -1.91 -13.74 -9.32
N VAL A 152 -2.51 -13.86 -8.14
CA VAL A 152 -2.45 -15.03 -7.26
C VAL A 152 -3.85 -15.57 -7.03
N SER A 153 -4.09 -16.81 -7.47
CA SER A 153 -5.39 -17.44 -7.29
C SER A 153 -5.71 -17.66 -5.80
N ARG A 154 -6.96 -17.38 -5.42
CA ARG A 154 -7.51 -17.63 -4.07
C ARG A 154 -7.30 -19.06 -3.55
N ARG A 155 -7.11 -20.05 -4.44
CA ARG A 155 -6.82 -21.45 -4.08
C ARG A 155 -5.49 -21.64 -3.35
N ASN A 156 -4.62 -20.63 -3.35
CA ASN A 156 -3.35 -20.65 -2.63
C ASN A 156 -3.47 -20.26 -1.16
N PHE A 157 -4.68 -20.02 -0.65
CA PHE A 157 -4.90 -19.52 0.70
C PHE A 157 -5.81 -20.43 1.52
N ASN A 158 -5.62 -20.39 2.83
CA ASN A 158 -6.52 -21.00 3.80
C ASN A 158 -6.78 -20.04 4.99
N PRO A 159 -8.05 -19.76 5.34
CA PRO A 159 -9.24 -20.09 4.55
C PRO A 159 -9.20 -19.44 3.16
N GLN A 160 -9.82 -20.09 2.17
CA GLN A 160 -9.87 -19.57 0.80
C GLN A 160 -10.73 -18.29 0.74
N PRO A 161 -10.21 -17.15 0.24
CA PRO A 161 -10.99 -15.93 0.06
C PRO A 161 -11.98 -16.03 -1.11
N GLU A 162 -12.91 -15.08 -1.18
CA GLU A 162 -13.90 -14.97 -2.25
C GLU A 162 -13.32 -14.42 -3.56
N VAL A 163 -12.19 -13.73 -3.50
CA VAL A 163 -11.54 -13.07 -4.65
C VAL A 163 -10.08 -13.46 -4.73
N ASP A 164 -9.51 -13.33 -5.94
CA ASP A 164 -8.09 -13.51 -6.16
C ASP A 164 -7.28 -12.31 -5.61
N SER A 165 -5.98 -12.51 -5.45
CA SER A 165 -5.03 -11.50 -4.99
C SER A 165 -4.09 -11.08 -6.10
N ALA A 166 -3.32 -10.03 -5.87
CA ALA A 166 -2.24 -9.60 -6.75
C ALA A 166 -1.04 -9.10 -5.94
N ILE A 167 0.15 -9.34 -6.47
CA ILE A 167 1.42 -8.86 -5.92
C ILE A 167 1.76 -7.53 -6.59
N LEU A 168 1.94 -6.50 -5.76
CA LEU A 168 2.43 -5.18 -6.14
C LEU A 168 3.88 -5.00 -5.68
N VAL A 169 4.68 -4.38 -6.53
CA VAL A 169 5.97 -3.79 -6.15
C VAL A 169 5.80 -2.28 -6.10
N LEU A 170 6.23 -1.69 -4.99
CA LEU A 170 6.19 -0.24 -4.76
C LEU A 170 7.61 0.25 -4.49
N GLU A 171 8.09 1.22 -5.24
CA GLU A 171 9.37 1.89 -4.97
C GLU A 171 9.09 3.35 -4.59
N LYS A 172 9.61 3.79 -3.44
CA LYS A 172 9.31 5.12 -2.89
C LYS A 172 9.82 6.21 -3.83
N LYS A 173 8.95 7.14 -4.19
CA LYS A 173 9.29 8.33 -4.95
C LYS A 173 9.58 9.49 -4.00
N LYS A 174 10.59 10.27 -4.37
CA LYS A 174 10.76 11.61 -3.82
C LYS A 174 9.58 12.47 -4.28
N TYR A 175 8.96 13.16 -3.34
CA TYR A 175 7.94 14.14 -3.63
C TYR A 175 8.60 15.46 -4.02
N GLU A 176 8.31 15.95 -5.22
CA GLU A 176 9.01 17.09 -5.84
C GLU A 176 8.09 18.27 -6.19
N GLU A 177 6.83 18.21 -5.77
CA GLU A 177 5.89 19.31 -5.99
C GLU A 177 6.19 20.51 -5.08
N PRO A 178 5.89 21.74 -5.50
CA PRO A 178 6.21 22.96 -4.76
C PRO A 178 5.26 23.22 -3.57
N TYR A 179 4.23 22.39 -3.41
CA TYR A 179 3.25 22.48 -2.33
C TYR A 179 3.35 21.27 -1.39
N PRO A 180 2.98 21.39 -0.11
CA PRO A 180 3.03 20.27 0.83
C PRO A 180 2.14 19.10 0.43
N MET A 181 2.53 17.87 0.79
CA MET A 181 1.73 16.68 0.52
C MET A 181 0.35 16.73 1.20
N ASP A 182 0.25 17.30 2.41
CA ASP A 182 -1.03 17.48 3.12
C ASP A 182 -1.99 18.42 2.37
N PHE A 183 -1.45 19.39 1.63
CA PHE A 183 -2.24 20.25 0.76
C PHE A 183 -2.81 19.45 -0.41
N LEU A 184 -1.97 18.63 -1.07
CA LEU A 184 -2.42 17.73 -2.13
C LEU A 184 -3.52 16.80 -1.62
N ASP A 185 -3.33 16.16 -0.47
CA ASP A 185 -4.30 15.25 0.13
C ASP A 185 -5.65 15.95 0.35
N SER A 186 -5.63 17.20 0.83
CA SER A 186 -6.83 18.03 1.01
C SER A 186 -7.54 18.32 -0.32
N VAL A 187 -6.80 18.70 -1.36
CA VAL A 187 -7.34 18.91 -2.72
C VAL A 187 -7.97 17.63 -3.26
N LEU A 188 -7.29 16.49 -3.13
CA LEU A 188 -7.78 15.19 -3.59
C LEU A 188 -9.04 14.75 -2.85
N ILE A 189 -9.13 15.00 -1.53
CA ILE A 189 -10.34 14.73 -0.75
C ILE A 189 -11.51 15.54 -1.29
N GLN A 190 -11.35 16.86 -1.44
CA GLN A 190 -12.39 17.74 -1.97
C GLN A 190 -12.79 17.32 -3.39
N MET A 191 -11.82 17.08 -4.27
CA MET A 191 -12.04 16.71 -5.67
C MET A 191 -12.81 15.39 -5.81
N PHE A 192 -12.35 14.32 -5.16
CA PHE A 192 -12.95 12.99 -5.34
C PHE A 192 -14.23 12.79 -4.52
N SER A 193 -14.52 13.63 -3.52
CA SER A 193 -15.86 13.67 -2.89
C SER A 193 -16.96 14.09 -3.88
N LYS A 194 -16.61 14.88 -4.91
CA LYS A 194 -17.51 15.38 -5.96
C LYS A 194 -17.18 14.80 -7.33
N LYS A 195 -16.67 13.56 -7.41
CA LYS A 195 -16.13 12.93 -8.65
C LYS A 195 -17.02 12.96 -9.91
N ARG A 196 -18.34 13.14 -9.76
CA ARG A 196 -19.31 13.22 -10.88
C ARG A 196 -19.61 14.64 -11.35
N LYS A 197 -19.12 15.67 -10.65
CA LYS A 197 -19.30 17.08 -11.01
C LYS A 197 -18.15 17.54 -11.91
N LYS A 198 -18.42 18.54 -12.75
CA LYS A 198 -17.39 19.26 -13.53
C LYS A 198 -16.43 19.96 -12.56
N LEU A 199 -15.16 20.09 -12.92
CA LEU A 199 -14.15 20.76 -12.08
C LEU A 199 -14.52 22.21 -11.75
N SER A 200 -15.11 22.95 -12.69
CA SER A 200 -15.62 24.31 -12.47
C SER A 200 -16.72 24.42 -11.42
N ASN A 201 -17.39 23.31 -11.08
CA ASN A 201 -18.37 23.25 -9.98
C ASN A 201 -17.75 22.78 -8.65
N ILE A 202 -16.44 22.49 -8.64
CA ILE A 202 -15.70 22.00 -7.47
C ILE A 202 -14.72 23.06 -6.97
N PHE A 203 -14.03 23.73 -7.89
CA PHE A 203 -13.03 24.76 -7.63
C PHE A 203 -13.39 26.03 -8.39
N ASP A 204 -13.32 27.18 -7.71
CA ASP A 204 -13.55 28.50 -8.30
C ASP A 204 -12.41 28.90 -9.25
N ILE A 205 -11.21 28.35 -9.02
CA ILE A 205 -10.01 28.55 -9.82
C ILE A 205 -9.74 27.25 -10.58
N CYS A 206 -9.97 27.28 -11.89
CA CYS A 206 -9.78 26.12 -12.77
C CYS A 206 -9.41 26.60 -14.18
N PRO A 207 -8.42 25.99 -14.85
CA PRO A 207 -8.14 26.24 -16.26
C PRO A 207 -9.36 25.94 -17.14
N GLU A 208 -9.55 26.72 -18.21
CA GLU A 208 -10.70 26.58 -19.12
C GLU A 208 -10.77 25.20 -19.79
N ASP A 209 -9.61 24.65 -20.17
CA ASP A 209 -9.47 23.33 -20.79
C ASP A 209 -9.80 22.16 -19.82
N LEU A 210 -9.74 22.42 -18.52
CA LEU A 210 -10.11 21.46 -17.47
C LEU A 210 -11.53 21.69 -16.91
N ALA A 211 -12.12 22.86 -17.11
CA ALA A 211 -13.36 23.29 -16.47
C ALA A 211 -14.51 22.29 -16.63
N ASP A 212 -14.69 21.73 -17.83
CA ASP A 212 -15.76 20.77 -18.15
C ASP A 212 -15.40 19.31 -17.84
N LYS A 213 -14.13 19.02 -17.51
CA LYS A 213 -13.70 17.67 -17.15
C LYS A 213 -14.23 17.30 -15.76
N ARG A 214 -14.39 15.99 -15.54
CA ARG A 214 -14.70 15.41 -14.23
C ARG A 214 -13.42 14.83 -13.62
N PRO A 215 -13.30 14.78 -12.28
CA PRO A 215 -12.15 14.16 -11.63
C PRO A 215 -11.77 12.77 -12.14
N SER A 216 -12.74 11.94 -12.52
CA SER A 216 -12.51 10.59 -13.08
C SER A 216 -11.76 10.58 -14.41
N ASN A 217 -11.79 11.70 -15.15
CA ASN A 217 -11.29 11.80 -16.52
C ASN A 217 -9.95 12.57 -16.58
N LEU A 218 -9.39 12.94 -15.45
CA LEU A 218 -8.10 13.64 -15.38
C LEU A 218 -6.96 12.63 -15.35
N THR A 219 -5.82 13.05 -15.88
CA THR A 219 -4.52 12.41 -15.66
C THR A 219 -3.91 12.86 -14.33
N VAL A 220 -2.92 12.11 -13.83
CA VAL A 220 -2.17 12.51 -12.62
C VAL A 220 -1.49 13.88 -12.83
N SER A 221 -0.91 14.12 -14.01
CA SER A 221 -0.25 15.39 -14.34
C SER A 221 -1.22 16.58 -14.29
N GLU A 222 -2.41 16.46 -14.88
CA GLU A 222 -3.44 17.51 -14.82
C GLU A 222 -3.88 17.81 -13.37
N ILE A 223 -3.99 16.76 -12.54
CA ILE A 223 -4.34 16.94 -11.13
C ILE A 223 -3.23 17.68 -10.38
N LEU A 224 -1.96 17.34 -10.60
CA LEU A 224 -0.84 18.01 -9.96
C LEU A 224 -0.68 19.46 -10.44
N GLY A 225 -0.94 19.73 -11.71
CA GLY A 225 -0.98 21.08 -12.28
C GLY A 225 -2.11 21.94 -11.69
N LEU A 226 -3.31 21.37 -11.58
CA LEU A 226 -4.44 22.05 -10.93
C LEU A 226 -4.15 22.32 -9.44
N ALA A 227 -3.58 21.34 -8.72
CA ALA A 227 -3.19 21.54 -7.33
C ALA A 227 -2.14 22.67 -7.19
N ARG A 228 -1.16 22.76 -8.11
CA ARG A 228 -0.19 23.86 -8.13
C ARG A 228 -0.88 25.22 -8.27
N LEU A 229 -1.78 25.36 -9.24
CA LEU A 229 -2.54 26.59 -9.47
C LEU A 229 -3.37 27.00 -8.23
N LEU A 230 -4.02 26.03 -7.59
CA LEU A 230 -4.76 26.26 -6.35
C LEU A 230 -3.81 26.72 -5.23
N PHE A 231 -2.65 26.10 -5.08
CA PHE A 231 -1.67 26.49 -4.07
C PHE A 231 -1.17 27.92 -4.27
N ASP A 232 -0.76 28.25 -5.50
CA ASP A 232 -0.21 29.57 -5.84
C ASP A 232 -1.23 30.71 -5.69
N SER A 233 -2.52 30.38 -5.83
CA SER A 233 -3.63 31.33 -5.62
C SER A 233 -4.06 31.48 -4.15
N GLY A 234 -3.38 30.80 -3.22
CA GLY A 234 -3.71 30.85 -1.79
C GLY A 234 -4.99 30.09 -1.44
N PHE A 235 -5.42 29.14 -2.28
CA PHE A 235 -6.57 28.30 -1.99
C PHE A 235 -6.37 27.56 -0.67
N SER A 236 -7.33 27.68 0.25
CA SER A 236 -7.44 26.80 1.40
C SER A 236 -8.63 25.89 1.18
N ALA A 237 -8.40 24.57 1.16
CA ALA A 237 -9.49 23.61 1.17
C ALA A 237 -10.42 23.90 2.34
N ARG A 238 -11.74 23.93 2.08
CA ARG A 238 -12.73 24.08 3.15
C ARG A 238 -12.71 22.78 3.95
N ARG A 239 -12.38 22.85 5.25
CA ARG A 239 -12.49 21.72 6.18
C ARG A 239 -13.91 21.18 6.23
#